data_AF-A0A851E1U0-F1
#
_entry.id   AF-A0A851E1U0-F1
#
_cell.length_a   1.000
_cell.length_b   1.000
_cell.length_c   1.000
_cell.angle_alpha   90.00
_cell.angle_beta   90.00
_cell.angle_gamma   90.00
#
_symmetry.space_group_name_H-M   'P 1'
#
loop_
_entity.id
_entity.type
_entity.pdbx_description
1 polymer ?
#
loop_
_entity_poly.entity_id
_entity_poly.type
_entity_poly.pdbx_seq_one_letter_code
_entity_poly.pdbx_strand_id
1 'polypeptide(L)'
;QNIHLVAKWLSSLEKKLEQHSEGSHQDFRVFISAEPAPCPESHVIPQGILENSIKITSEAPTGMHANLHRALDNFSQDTLEMCSQEKEFRSILFALCYFHAVVAERRKFGPQGWNRSYPFSTGDLTISISVLYNYLEASSKVPYDDLRYLVGEIMYGGHITDDWDRRLCKTYLEELIKPELLEGELCLAPGFPLPGNMDYNGYHQYIDDALPPESPHLYGLHPNAEIGFLTQRSEQLLRTVLELQPRHGSVGEGGVGTREETVQALLEEMLEKLTDEFNMAELMAKVEEKTPYAVVALQECERMNVLTAEIRRSLTELELGLKGELTMTTDMENLQNSLFLDMVPESWVKRSYPSTASLGSWFADLLARISELEAWTRDFSLPSTLWLGGFFNPQSILTAIMQTTARKNKWPLDKMTLHCDVTKKSREDFASAPRDGAYVHGLFMEGARWDAQTGVITDARLKELTPAMPVVFIRAIPADKQDTRGMYPCPLYKTRQRGPTYVWTFNLKTKENPSKWVLAGVALLLQI
;
A
#
# COMPACT_ATOMS: atom_id res chain seq x y z
N GLN A 1 22.74 -25.26 5.59
CA GLN A 1 21.39 -24.65 5.61
C GLN A 1 21.49 -23.23 6.16
N ASN A 2 20.48 -22.38 5.91
CA ASN A 2 20.36 -21.00 6.40
C ASN A 2 21.58 -20.11 6.13
N ILE A 3 22.21 -20.26 4.96
CA ILE A 3 23.49 -19.60 4.68
C ILE A 3 23.38 -18.07 4.56
N HIS A 4 22.18 -17.55 4.29
CA HIS A 4 21.88 -16.12 4.26
C HIS A 4 22.12 -15.44 5.63
N LEU A 5 22.09 -16.20 6.74
CA LEU A 5 22.35 -15.67 8.08
C LEU A 5 23.85 -15.51 8.40
N VAL A 6 24.75 -16.04 7.56
CA VAL A 6 26.20 -16.08 7.82
C VAL A 6 26.99 -15.32 6.76
N ALA A 7 26.56 -14.10 6.43
CA ALA A 7 27.13 -13.26 5.37
C ALA A 7 28.67 -13.18 5.37
N LYS A 8 29.29 -13.01 6.55
CA LYS A 8 30.77 -12.92 6.68
C LYS A 8 31.53 -14.17 6.24
N TRP A 9 30.88 -15.33 6.29
CA TRP A 9 31.49 -16.62 5.94
C TRP A 9 31.37 -16.95 4.45
N LEU A 10 30.44 -16.32 3.74
CA LEU A 10 30.08 -16.72 2.37
C LEU A 10 31.24 -16.57 1.37
N SER A 11 32.09 -15.56 1.52
CA SER A 11 33.29 -15.39 0.68
C SER A 11 34.31 -16.51 0.86
N SER A 12 34.38 -17.09 2.06
CA SER A 12 35.24 -18.25 2.33
C SER A 12 34.63 -19.53 1.80
N LEU A 13 33.29 -19.65 1.85
CA LEU A 13 32.56 -20.74 1.22
C LEU A 13 32.76 -20.73 -0.30
N GLU A 14 32.61 -19.58 -0.96
CA GLU A 14 32.79 -19.42 -2.41
C GLU A 14 34.16 -19.94 -2.87
N LYS A 15 35.25 -19.48 -2.23
CA LYS A 15 36.62 -19.93 -2.53
C LYS A 15 36.80 -21.44 -2.36
N LYS A 16 36.18 -22.03 -1.32
CA LYS A 16 36.25 -23.48 -1.10
C LYS A 16 35.46 -24.26 -2.14
N LEU A 17 34.29 -23.75 -2.54
CA LEU A 17 33.49 -24.37 -3.59
C LEU A 17 34.25 -24.36 -4.92
N GLU A 18 34.89 -23.24 -5.26
CA GLU A 18 35.75 -23.13 -6.45
C GLU A 18 36.92 -24.12 -6.37
N GLN A 19 37.70 -24.10 -5.27
CA GLN A 19 38.85 -24.98 -5.09
C GLN A 19 38.50 -26.48 -5.19
N HIS A 20 37.33 -26.87 -4.67
CA HIS A 20 36.89 -28.26 -4.65
C HIS A 20 35.95 -28.62 -5.81
N SER A 21 35.68 -27.68 -6.72
CA SER A 21 34.91 -27.97 -7.94
C SER A 21 35.71 -28.85 -8.92
N GLU A 22 37.04 -28.71 -8.92
CA GLU A 22 37.96 -29.47 -9.74
C GLU A 22 38.65 -30.58 -8.92
N GLY A 23 38.73 -31.80 -9.49
CA GLY A 23 39.48 -32.91 -8.86
C GLY A 23 38.81 -33.58 -7.66
N SER A 24 37.59 -33.20 -7.29
CA SER A 24 36.79 -33.90 -6.27
C SER A 24 36.20 -35.22 -6.77
N HIS A 25 35.75 -36.06 -5.84
CA HIS A 25 35.07 -37.32 -6.15
C HIS A 25 33.82 -37.10 -7.02
N GLN A 26 33.53 -38.03 -7.96
CA GLN A 26 32.41 -37.88 -8.90
C GLN A 26 31.04 -37.77 -8.23
N ASP A 27 30.87 -38.38 -7.06
CA ASP A 27 29.65 -38.31 -6.23
C ASP A 27 29.62 -37.12 -5.25
N PHE A 28 30.65 -36.27 -5.23
CA PHE A 28 30.67 -35.11 -4.35
C PHE A 28 29.56 -34.13 -4.72
N ARG A 29 28.67 -33.83 -3.76
CA ARG A 29 27.58 -32.87 -3.91
C ARG A 29 27.54 -31.97 -2.68
N VAL A 30 27.31 -30.68 -2.90
CA VAL A 30 27.08 -29.70 -1.84
C VAL A 30 25.66 -29.17 -1.98
N PHE A 31 24.86 -29.36 -0.94
CA PHE A 31 23.50 -28.83 -0.87
C PHE A 31 23.47 -27.62 0.05
N ILE A 32 22.99 -26.50 -0.49
CA ILE A 32 22.92 -25.22 0.19
C ILE A 32 21.45 -24.81 0.25
N SER A 33 20.99 -24.33 1.40
CA SER A 33 19.69 -23.69 1.54
C SER A 33 19.84 -22.27 2.05
N ALA A 34 19.08 -21.36 1.44
CA ALA A 34 19.01 -19.96 1.79
C ALA A 34 17.61 -19.43 1.52
N GLU A 35 17.19 -18.41 2.28
CA GLU A 35 16.06 -17.59 1.88
C GLU A 35 16.52 -16.57 0.84
N PRO A 36 15.67 -16.24 -0.16
CA PRO A 36 15.98 -15.18 -1.10
C PRO A 36 16.05 -13.83 -0.37
N ALA A 37 16.92 -12.96 -0.85
CA ALA A 37 16.99 -11.59 -0.32
C ALA A 37 15.69 -10.84 -0.66
N PRO A 38 15.17 -10.00 0.25
CA PRO A 38 13.94 -9.24 0.01
C PRO A 38 14.07 -8.20 -1.10
N CYS A 39 15.28 -7.69 -1.33
CA CYS A 39 15.60 -6.80 -2.46
C CYS A 39 17.05 -7.03 -2.97
N PRO A 40 17.37 -6.63 -4.22
CA PRO A 40 18.71 -6.82 -4.80
C PRO A 40 19.84 -6.23 -3.95
N GLU A 41 19.61 -5.08 -3.31
CA GLU A 41 20.61 -4.35 -2.51
C GLU A 41 20.93 -5.07 -1.19
N SER A 42 19.97 -5.87 -0.69
CA SER A 42 20.13 -6.67 0.53
C SER A 42 20.73 -8.06 0.25
N HIS A 43 21.08 -8.35 -0.99
CA HIS A 43 21.57 -9.67 -1.38
C HIS A 43 22.98 -9.93 -0.84
N VAL A 44 23.10 -10.95 0.01
CA VAL A 44 24.36 -11.29 0.69
C VAL A 44 25.10 -12.47 0.06
N ILE A 45 24.46 -13.24 -0.81
CA ILE A 45 25.07 -14.44 -1.40
C ILE A 45 26.01 -14.01 -2.52
N PRO A 46 27.30 -14.41 -2.50
CA PRO A 46 28.25 -14.08 -3.55
C PRO A 46 27.78 -14.59 -4.92
N GLN A 47 28.02 -13.77 -5.95
CA GLN A 47 27.61 -14.05 -7.32
C GLN A 47 28.19 -15.37 -7.84
N GLY A 48 29.46 -15.69 -7.53
CA GLY A 48 30.09 -16.93 -8.00
C GLY A 48 29.45 -18.19 -7.42
N ILE A 49 28.92 -18.14 -6.19
CA ILE A 49 28.12 -19.25 -5.64
C ILE A 49 26.84 -19.42 -6.44
N LEU A 50 26.16 -18.32 -6.79
CA LEU A 50 24.93 -18.38 -7.57
C LEU A 50 25.20 -18.85 -9.00
N GLU A 51 26.16 -18.27 -9.71
CA GLU A 51 26.45 -18.61 -11.11
C GLU A 51 26.82 -20.08 -11.29
N ASN A 52 27.61 -20.63 -10.35
CA ASN A 52 28.11 -22.00 -10.43
C ASN A 52 27.24 -23.05 -9.72
N SER A 53 26.00 -22.71 -9.33
CA SER A 53 25.08 -23.64 -8.68
C SER A 53 23.80 -23.90 -9.47
N ILE A 54 23.26 -25.10 -9.31
CA ILE A 54 21.89 -25.43 -9.72
C ILE A 54 20.95 -24.85 -8.68
N LYS A 55 20.08 -23.92 -9.09
CA LYS A 55 19.09 -23.27 -8.20
C LYS A 55 17.78 -24.03 -8.27
N ILE A 56 17.28 -24.43 -7.11
CA ILE A 56 15.95 -25.02 -6.96
C ILE A 56 15.19 -24.13 -5.98
N THR A 57 14.08 -23.56 -6.44
CA THR A 57 13.18 -22.75 -5.63
C THR A 57 12.02 -23.61 -5.15
N SER A 58 11.82 -23.67 -3.84
CA SER A 58 10.65 -24.30 -3.23
C SER A 58 9.70 -23.19 -2.81
N GLU A 59 8.58 -23.06 -3.52
CA GLU A 59 7.53 -22.09 -3.21
C GLU A 59 6.32 -22.84 -2.64
N ALA A 60 5.67 -22.24 -1.64
CA ALA A 60 4.41 -22.78 -1.14
C ALA A 60 3.36 -22.71 -2.26
N PRO A 61 2.46 -23.71 -2.37
CA PRO A 61 1.35 -23.62 -3.31
C PRO A 61 0.52 -22.36 -3.02
N THR A 62 0.09 -21.70 -4.08
CA THR A 62 -0.63 -20.41 -4.00
C THR A 62 -2.12 -20.60 -4.26
N GLY A 63 -2.93 -19.66 -3.78
CA GLY A 63 -4.39 -19.70 -3.93
C GLY A 63 -5.13 -20.25 -2.71
N MET A 64 -6.42 -19.94 -2.63
CA MET A 64 -7.29 -20.29 -1.51
C MET A 64 -7.40 -21.80 -1.33
N HIS A 65 -7.58 -22.54 -2.43
CA HIS A 65 -7.78 -24.00 -2.42
C HIS A 65 -6.64 -24.73 -1.70
N ALA A 66 -5.41 -24.56 -2.17
CA ALA A 66 -4.25 -25.23 -1.58
C ALA A 66 -3.97 -24.76 -0.14
N ASN A 67 -4.17 -23.47 0.17
CA ASN A 67 -3.94 -22.95 1.52
C ASN A 67 -4.98 -23.43 2.53
N LEU A 68 -6.24 -23.62 2.10
CA LEU A 68 -7.29 -24.12 2.97
C LEU A 68 -7.08 -25.60 3.33
N HIS A 69 -6.69 -26.42 2.35
CA HIS A 69 -6.24 -27.79 2.63
C HIS A 69 -5.04 -27.81 3.58
N ARG A 70 -4.01 -27.01 3.28
CA ARG A 70 -2.83 -26.90 4.13
C ARG A 70 -3.14 -26.43 5.56
N ALA A 71 -4.16 -25.59 5.73
CA ALA A 71 -4.63 -25.18 7.05
C ALA A 71 -5.27 -26.35 7.80
N LEU A 72 -6.11 -27.15 7.13
CA LEU A 72 -6.74 -28.35 7.69
C LEU A 72 -5.75 -29.49 7.98
N ASP A 73 -4.72 -29.65 7.16
CA ASP A 73 -3.67 -30.69 7.32
C ASP A 73 -2.90 -30.58 8.66
N ASN A 74 -3.06 -29.48 9.41
CA ASN A 74 -2.52 -29.34 10.76
C ASN A 74 -3.35 -30.08 11.82
N PHE A 75 -4.47 -30.67 11.44
CA PHE A 75 -5.44 -31.32 12.32
C PHE A 75 -5.74 -32.74 11.87
N SER A 76 -6.43 -33.50 12.72
CA SER A 76 -6.79 -34.90 12.49
C SER A 76 -8.26 -35.15 12.81
N GLN A 77 -8.77 -36.35 12.47
CA GLN A 77 -10.09 -36.79 12.92
C GLN A 77 -10.22 -36.69 14.46
N ASP A 78 -9.21 -37.12 15.20
CA ASP A 78 -9.18 -37.02 16.67
C ASP A 78 -9.30 -35.57 17.15
N THR A 79 -8.72 -34.61 16.42
CA THR A 79 -8.86 -33.19 16.74
C THR A 79 -10.30 -32.73 16.57
N LEU A 80 -10.99 -33.16 15.51
CA LEU A 80 -12.39 -32.78 15.24
C LEU A 80 -13.37 -33.38 16.27
N GLU A 81 -12.98 -34.45 16.95
CA GLU A 81 -13.77 -35.20 17.94
C GLU A 81 -13.37 -34.91 19.39
N MET A 82 -12.38 -34.04 19.63
CA MET A 82 -11.86 -33.80 20.98
C MET A 82 -12.82 -33.01 21.88
N CYS A 83 -13.71 -32.19 21.29
CA CYS A 83 -14.58 -31.28 22.03
C CYS A 83 -15.99 -31.84 22.20
N SER A 84 -16.54 -31.73 23.41
CA SER A 84 -17.91 -32.11 23.75
C SER A 84 -18.98 -31.31 22.98
N GLN A 85 -18.67 -30.08 22.59
CA GLN A 85 -19.49 -29.22 21.74
C GLN A 85 -19.06 -29.34 20.27
N GLU A 86 -19.26 -30.53 19.69
CA GLU A 86 -18.74 -30.88 18.36
C GLU A 86 -19.17 -29.91 17.25
N LYS A 87 -20.45 -29.48 17.26
CA LYS A 87 -20.99 -28.61 16.21
C LYS A 87 -20.32 -27.24 16.23
N GLU A 88 -20.25 -26.64 17.42
CA GLU A 88 -19.63 -25.34 17.63
C GLU A 88 -18.14 -25.38 17.32
N PHE A 89 -17.44 -26.40 17.83
CA PHE A 89 -16.01 -26.55 17.65
C PHE A 89 -15.63 -26.72 16.18
N ARG A 90 -16.26 -27.67 15.46
CA ARG A 90 -15.93 -27.94 14.05
C ARG A 90 -16.24 -26.76 13.14
N SER A 91 -17.38 -26.09 13.37
CA SER A 91 -17.78 -24.94 12.56
C SER A 91 -16.82 -23.76 12.73
N ILE A 92 -16.42 -23.46 13.97
CA ILE A 92 -15.46 -22.37 14.25
C ILE A 92 -14.04 -22.76 13.80
N LEU A 93 -13.64 -24.03 13.95
CA LEU A 93 -12.35 -24.53 13.46
C LEU A 93 -12.24 -24.33 11.94
N PHE A 94 -13.25 -24.73 11.17
CA PHE A 94 -13.24 -24.54 9.72
C PHE A 94 -13.20 -23.05 9.34
N ALA A 95 -13.98 -22.21 10.03
CA ALA A 95 -13.94 -20.76 9.84
C ALA A 95 -12.55 -20.16 10.15
N LEU A 96 -11.85 -20.68 11.16
CA LEU A 96 -10.47 -20.28 11.50
C LEU A 96 -9.44 -20.79 10.49
N CYS A 97 -9.61 -21.98 9.92
CA CYS A 97 -8.81 -22.47 8.80
C CYS A 97 -8.98 -21.57 7.57
N TYR A 98 -10.22 -21.19 7.27
CA TYR A 98 -10.51 -20.23 6.19
C TYR A 98 -9.89 -18.86 6.46
N PHE A 99 -10.07 -18.31 7.66
CA PHE A 99 -9.42 -17.09 8.09
C PHE A 99 -7.89 -17.16 7.91
N HIS A 100 -7.25 -18.24 8.35
CA HIS A 100 -5.81 -18.44 8.19
C HIS A 100 -5.38 -18.44 6.71
N ALA A 101 -6.11 -19.15 5.85
CA ALA A 101 -5.86 -19.17 4.41
C ALA A 101 -6.03 -17.76 3.80
N VAL A 102 -7.06 -17.02 4.22
CA VAL A 102 -7.30 -15.64 3.79
C VAL A 102 -6.13 -14.73 4.17
N VAL A 103 -5.75 -14.68 5.45
CA VAL A 103 -4.71 -13.74 5.90
C VAL A 103 -3.35 -14.02 5.25
N ALA A 104 -3.03 -15.29 5.01
CA ALA A 104 -1.81 -15.72 4.37
C ALA A 104 -1.75 -15.33 2.88
N GLU A 105 -2.83 -15.55 2.13
CA GLU A 105 -2.86 -15.29 0.69
C GLU A 105 -3.16 -13.83 0.34
N ARG A 106 -3.91 -13.13 1.20
CA ARG A 106 -4.30 -11.74 0.96
C ARG A 106 -3.11 -10.79 0.78
N ARG A 107 -1.93 -11.14 1.30
CA ARG A 107 -0.67 -10.40 1.08
C ARG A 107 -0.31 -10.23 -0.40
N LYS A 108 -0.79 -11.10 -1.28
CA LYS A 108 -0.51 -11.01 -2.73
C LYS A 108 -1.10 -9.76 -3.38
N PHE A 109 -2.13 -9.16 -2.77
CA PHE A 109 -2.75 -7.93 -3.25
C PHE A 109 -2.04 -6.65 -2.73
N GLY A 110 -0.83 -6.79 -2.19
CA GLY A 110 -0.03 -5.67 -1.70
C GLY A 110 -0.77 -4.84 -0.65
N PRO A 111 -0.61 -3.51 -0.66
CA PRO A 111 -1.26 -2.59 0.29
C PRO A 111 -2.80 -2.64 0.32
N GLN A 112 -3.45 -3.08 -0.76
CA GLN A 112 -4.91 -3.28 -0.75
C GLN A 112 -5.31 -4.50 0.10
N GLY A 113 -4.43 -5.50 0.15
CA GLY A 113 -4.54 -6.65 1.04
C GLY A 113 -4.18 -6.30 2.47
N TRP A 114 -2.91 -5.93 2.69
CA TRP A 114 -2.32 -5.52 3.97
C TRP A 114 -1.35 -4.36 3.73
N ASN A 115 -1.41 -3.31 4.56
CA ASN A 115 -0.46 -2.19 4.47
C ASN A 115 0.99 -2.65 4.69
N ARG A 116 1.21 -3.70 5.49
CA ARG A 116 2.52 -4.32 5.71
C ARG A 116 2.48 -5.84 5.56
N SER A 117 3.64 -6.43 5.29
CA SER A 117 3.78 -7.89 5.27
C SER A 117 4.00 -8.42 6.70
N TYR A 118 3.15 -9.36 7.11
CA TYR A 118 3.23 -10.01 8.43
C TYR A 118 3.58 -11.50 8.32
N PRO A 119 4.39 -12.04 9.24
CA PRO A 119 4.84 -13.43 9.22
C PRO A 119 3.84 -14.38 9.89
N PHE A 120 2.58 -14.40 9.44
CA PHE A 120 1.59 -15.34 9.97
C PHE A 120 2.02 -16.79 9.74
N SER A 121 1.86 -17.62 10.76
CA SER A 121 2.37 -18.99 10.80
C SER A 121 1.28 -20.01 11.13
N THR A 122 1.53 -21.28 10.84
CA THR A 122 0.63 -22.38 11.25
C THR A 122 0.55 -22.52 12.77
N GLY A 123 1.57 -22.04 13.50
CA GLY A 123 1.54 -21.97 14.97
C GLY A 123 0.41 -21.08 15.49
N ASP A 124 0.14 -19.95 14.81
CA ASP A 124 -0.94 -19.04 15.20
C ASP A 124 -2.31 -19.72 15.08
N LEU A 125 -2.50 -20.53 14.04
CA LEU A 125 -3.72 -21.31 13.82
C LEU A 125 -3.87 -22.44 14.85
N THR A 126 -2.85 -23.28 15.06
CA THR A 126 -2.95 -24.42 15.99
C THR A 126 -3.16 -23.99 17.44
N ILE A 127 -2.52 -22.90 17.87
CA ILE A 127 -2.76 -22.32 19.19
C ILE A 127 -4.17 -21.73 19.28
N SER A 128 -4.67 -21.07 18.22
CA SER A 128 -6.05 -20.56 18.19
C SER A 128 -7.10 -21.68 18.35
N ILE A 129 -6.89 -22.84 17.72
CA ILE A 129 -7.77 -24.01 17.90
C ILE A 129 -7.66 -24.60 19.31
N SER A 130 -6.46 -24.63 19.90
CA SER A 130 -6.27 -25.07 21.28
C SER A 130 -7.01 -24.15 22.28
N VAL A 131 -6.98 -22.84 22.02
CA VAL A 131 -7.75 -21.85 22.80
C VAL A 131 -9.25 -22.06 22.63
N LEU A 132 -9.72 -22.25 21.39
CA LEU A 132 -11.12 -22.56 21.10
C LEU A 132 -11.61 -23.76 21.92
N TYR A 133 -10.86 -24.87 21.89
CA TYR A 133 -11.18 -26.07 22.66
C TYR A 133 -11.34 -25.76 24.16
N ASN A 134 -10.34 -25.10 24.77
CA ASN A 134 -10.37 -24.79 26.20
C ASN A 134 -11.58 -23.94 26.60
N TYR A 135 -11.97 -22.97 25.77
CA TYR A 135 -13.13 -22.10 26.05
C TYR A 135 -14.46 -22.83 25.91
N LEU A 136 -14.61 -23.71 24.91
CA LEU A 136 -15.82 -24.51 24.75
C LEU A 136 -15.95 -25.58 25.86
N GLU A 137 -14.85 -26.20 26.30
CA GLU A 137 -14.94 -27.12 27.44
C GLU A 137 -15.25 -26.42 28.76
N ALA A 138 -14.82 -25.16 28.93
CA ALA A 138 -15.08 -24.39 30.13
C ALA A 138 -16.47 -23.73 30.17
N SER A 139 -17.17 -23.61 29.04
CA SER A 139 -18.42 -22.84 28.94
C SER A 139 -19.44 -23.52 28.02
N SER A 140 -20.68 -23.62 28.50
CA SER A 140 -21.83 -24.11 27.71
C SER A 140 -22.28 -23.20 26.56
N LYS A 141 -21.71 -21.99 26.46
CA LYS A 141 -21.98 -21.04 25.39
C LYS A 141 -20.68 -20.58 24.75
N VAL A 142 -20.70 -20.40 23.44
CA VAL A 142 -19.58 -19.85 22.68
C VAL A 142 -19.31 -18.41 23.11
N PRO A 143 -18.13 -18.08 23.65
CA PRO A 143 -17.76 -16.73 24.02
C PRO A 143 -17.14 -16.00 22.82
N TYR A 144 -18.00 -15.57 21.89
CA TYR A 144 -17.58 -15.00 20.60
C TYR A 144 -16.61 -13.82 20.74
N ASP A 145 -16.88 -12.89 21.65
CA ASP A 145 -16.05 -11.68 21.80
C ASP A 145 -14.66 -12.00 22.36
N ASP A 146 -14.57 -12.91 23.34
CA ASP A 146 -13.28 -13.36 23.89
C ASP A 146 -12.48 -14.12 22.83
N LEU A 147 -13.11 -15.01 22.07
CA LEU A 147 -12.45 -15.74 20.98
C LEU A 147 -11.92 -14.79 19.90
N ARG A 148 -12.74 -13.83 19.44
CA ARG A 148 -12.31 -12.81 18.47
C ARG A 148 -11.16 -11.98 19.01
N TYR A 149 -11.19 -11.60 20.28
CA TYR A 149 -10.13 -10.84 20.92
C TYR A 149 -8.83 -11.67 21.00
N LEU A 150 -8.88 -12.90 21.50
CA LEU A 150 -7.68 -13.73 21.62
C LEU A 150 -7.04 -14.04 20.27
N VAL A 151 -7.85 -14.43 19.27
CA VAL A 151 -7.34 -14.73 17.93
C VAL A 151 -6.86 -13.46 17.23
N GLY A 152 -7.67 -12.40 17.26
CA GLY A 152 -7.45 -11.18 16.48
C GLY A 152 -6.45 -10.20 17.06
N GLU A 153 -6.47 -10.00 18.39
CA GLU A 153 -5.65 -9.00 19.07
C GLU A 153 -4.36 -9.58 19.67
N ILE A 154 -4.36 -10.89 20.01
CA ILE A 154 -3.21 -11.55 20.64
C ILE A 154 -2.47 -12.45 19.66
N MET A 155 -3.11 -13.49 19.11
CA MET A 155 -2.43 -14.47 18.26
C MET A 155 -1.95 -13.85 16.95
N TYR A 156 -2.90 -13.42 16.11
CA TYR A 156 -2.57 -12.75 14.84
C TYR A 156 -2.19 -11.29 15.09
N GLY A 157 -2.91 -10.61 15.98
CA GLY A 157 -2.68 -9.20 16.32
C GLY A 157 -1.33 -8.90 16.95
N GLY A 158 -0.68 -9.91 17.57
CA GLY A 158 0.68 -9.79 18.09
C GLY A 158 1.74 -9.53 17.00
N HIS A 159 1.46 -9.94 15.76
CA HIS A 159 2.32 -9.67 14.60
C HIS A 159 2.03 -8.32 13.93
N ILE A 160 0.82 -7.80 14.13
CA ILE A 160 0.31 -6.66 13.36
C ILE A 160 0.73 -5.34 14.04
N THR A 161 1.45 -4.53 13.27
CA THR A 161 2.01 -3.25 13.74
C THR A 161 1.28 -2.01 13.20
N ASP A 162 0.40 -2.17 12.22
CA ASP A 162 -0.38 -1.08 11.62
C ASP A 162 -1.82 -1.13 12.12
N ASP A 163 -2.36 0.01 12.58
CA ASP A 163 -3.69 0.06 13.19
C ASP A 163 -4.82 -0.26 12.19
N TRP A 164 -4.64 0.07 10.91
CA TRP A 164 -5.64 -0.22 9.87
C TRP A 164 -5.64 -1.71 9.51
N ASP A 165 -4.47 -2.32 9.49
CA ASP A 165 -4.34 -3.77 9.34
C ASP A 165 -4.90 -4.50 10.57
N ARG A 166 -4.72 -3.95 11.77
CA ARG A 166 -5.31 -4.50 13.01
C ARG A 166 -6.84 -4.45 12.96
N ARG A 167 -7.40 -3.32 12.50
CA ARG A 167 -8.83 -3.17 12.23
C ARG A 167 -9.32 -4.21 11.22
N LEU A 168 -8.58 -4.42 10.13
CA LEU A 168 -8.92 -5.43 9.12
C LEU A 168 -8.98 -6.84 9.70
N CYS A 169 -7.94 -7.25 10.45
CA CYS A 169 -7.87 -8.55 11.11
C CYS A 169 -9.08 -8.77 12.03
N LYS A 170 -9.39 -7.77 12.86
CA LYS A 170 -10.55 -7.82 13.76
C LYS A 170 -11.86 -7.95 12.99
N THR A 171 -12.06 -7.17 11.94
CA THR A 171 -13.29 -7.22 11.13
C THR A 171 -13.49 -8.57 10.45
N TYR A 172 -12.43 -9.26 10.01
CA TYR A 172 -12.56 -10.63 9.53
C TYR A 172 -13.18 -11.54 10.59
N LEU A 173 -12.67 -11.51 11.81
CA LEU A 173 -13.16 -12.37 12.88
C LEU A 173 -14.58 -11.98 13.33
N GLU A 174 -14.92 -10.68 13.29
CA GLU A 174 -16.29 -10.21 13.55
C GLU A 174 -17.28 -10.76 12.51
N GLU A 175 -16.90 -10.82 11.23
CA GLU A 175 -17.76 -11.33 10.16
C GLU A 175 -17.78 -12.85 10.04
N LEU A 176 -16.69 -13.53 10.38
CA LEU A 176 -16.55 -14.99 10.26
C LEU A 176 -17.02 -15.73 11.51
N ILE A 177 -16.76 -15.20 12.72
CA ILE A 177 -17.04 -15.89 13.98
C ILE A 177 -18.20 -15.17 14.67
N LYS A 178 -19.45 -15.45 14.28
CA LYS A 178 -20.65 -14.78 14.80
C LYS A 178 -21.79 -15.79 15.06
N PRO A 179 -22.83 -15.47 15.84
CA PRO A 179 -23.90 -16.42 16.18
C PRO A 179 -24.54 -17.10 14.97
N GLU A 180 -24.71 -16.36 13.87
CA GLU A 180 -25.28 -16.82 12.60
C GLU A 180 -24.49 -17.99 11.97
N LEU A 181 -23.23 -18.18 12.37
CA LEU A 181 -22.40 -19.32 11.98
C LEU A 181 -23.06 -20.67 12.35
N LEU A 182 -23.75 -20.74 13.49
CA LEU A 182 -24.39 -21.99 13.97
C LEU A 182 -25.80 -22.20 13.40
N GLU A 183 -26.37 -21.16 12.78
CA GLU A 183 -27.70 -21.17 12.17
C GLU A 183 -27.66 -21.74 10.74
N GLY A 184 -26.46 -21.92 10.16
CA GLY A 184 -26.25 -22.52 8.84
C GLY A 184 -26.44 -21.56 7.67
N GLU A 185 -26.60 -20.27 7.93
CA GLU A 185 -26.84 -19.23 6.92
C GLU A 185 -25.57 -18.50 6.48
N LEU A 186 -24.45 -18.73 7.18
CA LEU A 186 -23.19 -18.01 6.94
C LEU A 186 -22.47 -18.52 5.68
N CYS A 187 -22.14 -17.59 4.78
CA CYS A 187 -21.17 -17.81 3.71
C CYS A 187 -19.83 -17.19 4.08
N LEU A 188 -18.75 -17.98 3.97
CA LEU A 188 -17.38 -17.53 4.20
C LEU A 188 -16.91 -16.58 3.08
N ALA A 189 -17.39 -16.82 1.86
CA ALA A 189 -17.29 -15.93 0.71
C ALA A 189 -18.51 -16.09 -0.20
N PRO A 190 -18.75 -15.16 -1.15
CA PRO A 190 -19.81 -15.33 -2.15
C PRO A 190 -19.70 -16.68 -2.87
N GLY A 191 -20.73 -17.52 -2.74
CA GLY A 191 -20.76 -18.85 -3.34
C GLY A 191 -20.03 -19.94 -2.55
N PHE A 192 -19.50 -19.65 -1.36
CA PHE A 192 -18.85 -20.62 -0.48
C PHE A 192 -19.52 -20.63 0.90
N PRO A 193 -20.58 -21.45 1.10
CA PRO A 193 -21.22 -21.57 2.40
C PRO A 193 -20.27 -22.21 3.43
N LEU A 194 -20.54 -22.00 4.70
CA LEU A 194 -19.87 -22.77 5.75
C LEU A 194 -20.33 -24.24 5.66
N PRO A 195 -19.43 -25.22 5.66
CA PRO A 195 -19.83 -26.62 5.69
C PRO A 195 -20.50 -26.97 7.01
N GLY A 196 -21.42 -27.94 6.97
CA GLY A 196 -21.95 -28.56 8.18
C GLY A 196 -20.91 -29.42 8.92
N ASN A 197 -21.37 -30.18 9.91
CA ASN A 197 -20.52 -31.14 10.60
C ASN A 197 -20.13 -32.28 9.66
N MET A 198 -18.85 -32.35 9.33
CA MET A 198 -18.25 -33.41 8.50
C MET A 198 -17.10 -34.08 9.26
N ASP A 199 -16.64 -35.22 8.76
CA ASP A 199 -15.38 -35.82 9.15
C ASP A 199 -14.21 -35.14 8.42
N TYR A 200 -12.98 -35.49 8.79
CA TYR A 200 -11.75 -34.91 8.23
C TYR A 200 -11.74 -35.00 6.71
N ASN A 201 -11.97 -36.19 6.16
CA ASN A 201 -11.99 -36.39 4.71
C ASN A 201 -13.15 -35.65 4.03
N GLY A 202 -14.32 -35.58 4.69
CA GLY A 202 -15.46 -34.81 4.22
C GLY A 202 -15.16 -33.32 4.08
N TYR A 203 -14.38 -32.72 4.98
CA TYR A 203 -13.96 -31.33 4.83
C TYR A 203 -13.03 -31.11 3.63
N HIS A 204 -12.09 -32.03 3.37
CA HIS A 204 -11.26 -31.95 2.17
C HIS A 204 -12.11 -32.07 0.90
N GLN A 205 -12.99 -33.07 0.84
CA GLN A 205 -13.90 -33.26 -0.30
C GLN A 205 -14.82 -32.04 -0.52
N TYR A 206 -15.30 -31.43 0.57
CA TYR A 206 -16.10 -30.21 0.49
C TYR A 206 -15.33 -29.04 -0.14
N ILE A 207 -14.05 -28.89 0.18
CA ILE A 207 -13.21 -27.85 -0.44
C ILE A 207 -13.07 -28.09 -1.93
N ASP A 208 -12.82 -29.34 -2.34
CA ASP A 208 -12.69 -29.72 -3.75
C ASP A 208 -13.98 -29.48 -4.55
N ASP A 209 -15.14 -29.76 -3.95
CA ASP A 209 -16.43 -29.70 -4.63
C ASP A 209 -17.10 -28.31 -4.58
N ALA A 210 -16.98 -27.60 -3.46
CA ALA A 210 -17.77 -26.40 -3.17
C ALA A 210 -16.99 -25.09 -3.28
N LEU A 211 -15.64 -25.11 -3.18
CA LEU A 211 -14.87 -23.87 -3.25
C LEU A 211 -14.97 -23.25 -4.66
N PRO A 212 -15.42 -21.99 -4.78
CA PRO A 212 -15.46 -21.31 -6.08
C PRO A 212 -14.07 -21.16 -6.70
N PRO A 213 -14.00 -20.92 -8.03
CA PRO A 213 -12.74 -20.56 -8.67
C PRO A 213 -12.06 -19.38 -7.97
N GLU A 214 -10.73 -19.45 -7.94
CA GLU A 214 -9.87 -18.44 -7.34
C GLU A 214 -10.26 -17.03 -7.82
N SER A 215 -10.61 -16.16 -6.88
CA SER A 215 -10.96 -14.77 -7.17
C SER A 215 -10.76 -13.88 -5.94
N PRO A 216 -10.60 -12.54 -6.11
CA PRO A 216 -10.48 -11.61 -4.99
C PRO A 216 -11.65 -11.67 -3.98
N HIS A 217 -12.83 -12.12 -4.39
CA HIS A 217 -13.99 -12.29 -3.51
C HIS A 217 -13.76 -13.30 -2.38
N LEU A 218 -12.92 -14.33 -2.62
CA LEU A 218 -12.52 -15.29 -1.57
C LEU A 218 -11.68 -14.62 -0.47
N TYR A 219 -11.24 -13.38 -0.68
CA TYR A 219 -10.52 -12.59 0.30
C TYR A 219 -11.30 -11.34 0.67
N GLY A 220 -12.61 -11.25 0.38
CA GLY A 220 -13.40 -10.05 0.64
C GLY A 220 -13.04 -8.83 -0.20
N LEU A 221 -12.24 -8.99 -1.27
CA LEU A 221 -11.82 -7.90 -2.17
C LEU A 221 -12.69 -7.85 -3.44
N HIS A 222 -12.77 -6.67 -4.04
CA HIS A 222 -13.38 -6.49 -5.36
C HIS A 222 -12.47 -7.07 -6.47
N PRO A 223 -13.00 -7.64 -7.57
CA PRO A 223 -12.22 -8.24 -8.67
C PRO A 223 -11.13 -7.35 -9.28
N ASN A 224 -11.30 -6.03 -9.20
CA ASN A 224 -10.28 -5.07 -9.63
C ASN A 224 -8.93 -5.24 -8.93
N ALA A 225 -8.89 -5.82 -7.73
CA ALA A 225 -7.64 -6.10 -7.01
C ALA A 225 -6.73 -7.05 -7.80
N GLU A 226 -7.31 -8.01 -8.53
CA GLU A 226 -6.54 -8.93 -9.37
C GLU A 226 -5.88 -8.23 -10.56
N ILE A 227 -6.58 -7.28 -11.19
CA ILE A 227 -6.02 -6.46 -12.27
C ILE A 227 -4.80 -5.69 -11.75
N GLY A 228 -4.91 -5.07 -10.57
CA GLY A 228 -3.80 -4.35 -9.93
C GLY A 228 -2.60 -5.26 -9.65
N PHE A 229 -2.84 -6.43 -9.05
CA PHE A 229 -1.82 -7.43 -8.78
C PHE A 229 -1.10 -7.91 -10.06
N LEU A 230 -1.85 -8.28 -11.10
CA LEU A 230 -1.28 -8.77 -12.36
C LEU A 230 -0.53 -7.67 -13.11
N THR A 231 -0.99 -6.42 -13.02
CA THR A 231 -0.30 -5.26 -13.60
C THR A 231 1.07 -5.06 -12.95
N GLN A 232 1.11 -5.03 -11.61
CA GLN A 232 2.38 -4.87 -10.87
C GLN A 232 3.36 -6.02 -11.17
N ARG A 233 2.86 -7.27 -11.23
CA ARG A 233 3.69 -8.43 -11.58
C ARG A 233 4.25 -8.32 -13.00
N SER A 234 3.44 -7.81 -13.93
CA SER A 234 3.86 -7.59 -15.32
C SER A 234 4.89 -6.48 -15.44
N GLU A 235 4.71 -5.36 -14.72
CA GLU A 235 5.68 -4.26 -14.67
C GLU A 235 7.03 -4.72 -14.09
N GLN A 236 7.01 -5.51 -13.01
CA GLN A 236 8.23 -6.07 -12.44
C GLN A 236 8.96 -6.99 -13.43
N LEU A 237 8.22 -7.85 -14.13
CA LEU A 237 8.79 -8.71 -15.18
C LEU A 237 9.43 -7.88 -16.30
N LEU A 238 8.72 -6.87 -16.81
CA LEU A 238 9.22 -6.00 -17.88
C LEU A 238 10.45 -5.20 -17.43
N ARG A 239 10.48 -4.74 -16.18
CA ARG A 239 11.65 -4.08 -15.59
C ARG A 239 12.85 -5.02 -15.54
N THR A 240 12.69 -6.25 -15.06
CA THR A 240 13.77 -7.24 -15.05
C THR A 240 14.27 -7.54 -16.47
N VAL A 241 13.39 -7.60 -17.47
CA VAL A 241 13.79 -7.77 -18.88
C VAL A 241 14.59 -6.56 -19.38
N LEU A 242 14.20 -5.34 -19.03
CA LEU A 242 14.92 -4.12 -19.39
C LEU A 242 16.32 -4.08 -18.76
N GLU A 243 16.44 -4.49 -17.50
CA GLU A 243 17.72 -4.55 -16.77
C GLU A 243 18.69 -5.58 -17.35
N LEU A 244 18.18 -6.65 -17.97
CA LEU A 244 18.97 -7.69 -18.63
C LEU A 244 19.46 -7.29 -20.04
N GLN A 245 19.04 -6.15 -20.58
CA GLN A 245 19.49 -5.72 -21.90
C GLN A 245 21.00 -5.39 -21.90
N PRO A 246 21.73 -5.70 -22.99
CA PRO A 246 23.15 -5.39 -23.08
C PRO A 246 23.38 -3.89 -22.92
N ARG A 247 24.13 -3.50 -21.88
CA ARG A 247 24.52 -2.09 -21.64
C ARG A 247 25.38 -1.49 -22.76
N HIS A 248 25.95 -2.35 -23.62
CA HIS A 248 26.74 -1.99 -24.79
C HIS A 248 26.19 -2.75 -26.01
N GLY A 249 24.96 -2.45 -26.42
CA GLY A 249 24.42 -2.91 -27.70
C GLY A 249 24.93 -2.02 -28.82
N SER A 250 25.63 -2.60 -29.80
CA SER A 250 26.01 -1.91 -31.03
C SER A 250 24.77 -1.30 -31.70
N VAL A 251 24.92 -0.06 -32.15
CA VAL A 251 23.94 0.65 -33.00
C VAL A 251 23.52 -0.25 -34.15
N GLY A 252 22.34 -0.86 -34.03
CA GLY A 252 21.63 -1.41 -35.19
C GLY A 252 21.08 -0.22 -35.96
N GLU A 253 21.28 -0.22 -37.28
CA GLU A 253 20.72 0.77 -38.21
C GLU A 253 19.20 0.88 -37.98
N GLY A 254 18.76 1.93 -37.26
CA GLY A 254 17.37 2.17 -36.88
C GLY A 254 17.10 2.40 -35.39
N GLY A 255 18.10 2.34 -34.51
CA GLY A 255 17.95 2.59 -33.08
C GLY A 255 17.89 4.08 -32.70
N VAL A 256 17.07 4.39 -31.69
CA VAL A 256 17.08 5.65 -30.91
C VAL A 256 18.53 5.99 -30.51
N GLY A 257 18.89 7.28 -30.46
CA GLY A 257 20.25 7.77 -30.22
C GLY A 257 20.98 7.13 -29.04
N THR A 258 22.28 7.41 -28.90
CA THR A 258 23.07 6.82 -27.80
C THR A 258 22.44 7.09 -26.43
N ARG A 259 22.73 6.25 -25.43
CA ARG A 259 22.27 6.44 -24.04
C ARG A 259 22.53 7.87 -23.56
N GLU A 260 23.71 8.37 -23.87
CA GLU A 260 24.16 9.73 -23.54
C GLU A 260 23.32 10.79 -24.26
N GLU A 261 23.10 10.66 -25.57
CA GLU A 261 22.25 11.59 -26.34
C GLU A 261 20.82 11.65 -25.81
N THR A 262 20.25 10.49 -25.44
CA THR A 262 18.88 10.41 -24.90
C THR A 262 18.79 11.11 -23.54
N VAL A 263 19.75 10.85 -22.65
CA VAL A 263 19.78 11.53 -21.34
C VAL A 263 20.06 13.02 -21.49
N GLN A 264 20.92 13.41 -22.43
CA GLN A 264 21.22 14.81 -22.71
C GLN A 264 19.98 15.58 -23.20
N ALA A 265 19.22 15.03 -24.16
CA ALA A 265 17.98 15.66 -24.60
C ALA A 265 16.97 15.83 -23.44
N LEU A 266 16.84 14.81 -22.60
CA LEU A 266 15.92 14.84 -21.45
C LEU A 266 16.35 15.86 -20.40
N LEU A 267 17.64 15.92 -20.05
CA LEU A 267 18.13 16.87 -19.04
C LEU A 267 17.98 18.32 -19.51
N GLU A 268 18.24 18.59 -20.79
CA GLU A 268 18.07 19.93 -21.39
C GLU A 268 16.60 20.36 -21.34
N GLU A 269 15.67 19.47 -21.73
CA GLU A 269 14.22 19.72 -21.64
C GLU A 269 13.76 20.00 -20.21
N MET A 270 14.25 19.21 -19.24
CA MET A 270 13.90 19.38 -17.83
C MET A 270 14.44 20.69 -17.26
N LEU A 271 15.68 21.06 -17.58
CA LEU A 271 16.28 22.32 -17.13
C LEU A 271 15.57 23.54 -17.73
N GLU A 272 15.14 23.46 -18.99
CA GLU A 272 14.38 24.53 -19.67
C GLU A 272 13.00 24.74 -19.03
N LYS A 273 12.30 23.65 -18.68
CA LYS A 273 10.95 23.72 -18.10
C LYS A 273 10.92 24.04 -16.61
N LEU A 274 12.02 23.81 -15.89
CA LEU A 274 12.08 24.04 -14.45
C LEU A 274 12.09 25.55 -14.15
N THR A 275 11.05 26.02 -13.46
CA THR A 275 10.90 27.43 -13.09
C THR A 275 11.94 27.88 -12.05
N ASP A 276 12.04 29.20 -11.88
CA ASP A 276 12.90 29.82 -10.88
C ASP A 276 12.41 29.55 -9.45
N GLU A 277 13.32 29.66 -8.48
CA GLU A 277 13.01 29.49 -7.07
C GLU A 277 12.06 30.58 -6.56
N PHE A 278 11.19 30.20 -5.62
CA PHE A 278 10.33 31.14 -4.92
C PHE A 278 11.18 32.11 -4.09
N ASN A 279 11.06 33.41 -4.35
CA ASN A 279 11.74 34.44 -3.54
C ASN A 279 11.07 34.56 -2.17
N MET A 280 11.56 33.79 -1.20
CA MET A 280 11.00 33.73 0.15
C MET A 280 11.00 35.09 0.86
N ALA A 281 12.00 35.94 0.64
CA ALA A 281 12.07 37.27 1.26
C ALA A 281 10.92 38.17 0.77
N GLU A 282 10.65 38.16 -0.54
CA GLU A 282 9.55 38.90 -1.13
C GLU A 282 8.19 38.34 -0.68
N LEU A 283 8.04 37.02 -0.69
CA LEU A 283 6.80 36.36 -0.26
C LEU A 283 6.48 36.64 1.21
N MET A 284 7.47 36.57 2.10
CA MET A 284 7.28 36.89 3.53
C MET A 284 6.93 38.36 3.75
N ALA A 285 7.46 39.27 2.93
CA ALA A 285 7.12 40.70 2.99
C ALA A 285 5.69 41.01 2.51
N LYS A 286 5.14 40.21 1.58
CA LYS A 286 3.76 40.34 1.07
C LYS A 286 2.70 39.89 2.08
N VAL A 287 3.02 38.99 3.00
CA VAL A 287 2.04 38.47 3.97
C VAL A 287 1.84 39.48 5.10
N GLU A 288 0.78 40.30 5.00
CA GLU A 288 0.41 41.28 6.03
C GLU A 288 -0.04 40.60 7.34
N GLU A 289 -0.88 39.57 7.24
CA GLU A 289 -1.36 38.79 8.37
C GLU A 289 -0.95 37.31 8.21
N LYS A 290 -0.25 36.77 9.22
CA LYS A 290 0.18 35.37 9.25
C LYS A 290 -0.98 34.42 9.59
N THR A 291 -1.89 34.26 8.64
CA THR A 291 -2.97 33.27 8.72
C THR A 291 -2.40 31.84 8.68
N PRO A 292 -3.08 30.83 9.26
CA PRO A 292 -2.64 29.43 9.14
C PRO A 292 -2.42 28.99 7.68
N TYR A 293 -3.26 29.45 6.76
CA TYR A 293 -3.16 29.17 5.34
C TYR A 293 -1.89 29.76 4.70
N ALA A 294 -1.58 31.03 4.99
CA ALA A 294 -0.37 31.67 4.47
C ALA A 294 0.90 30.99 4.99
N VAL A 295 0.92 30.55 6.25
CA VAL A 295 2.05 29.80 6.81
C VAL A 295 2.26 28.47 6.08
N VAL A 296 1.20 27.75 5.75
CA VAL A 296 1.31 26.50 4.96
C VAL A 296 1.86 26.78 3.57
N ALA A 297 1.34 27.79 2.87
CA ALA A 297 1.83 28.13 1.53
C ALA A 297 3.33 28.48 1.53
N LEU A 298 3.80 29.25 2.51
CA LEU A 298 5.22 29.59 2.66
C LEU A 298 6.09 28.35 2.93
N GLN A 299 5.67 27.46 3.85
CA GLN A 299 6.40 26.22 4.14
C GLN A 299 6.49 25.31 2.92
N GLU A 300 5.43 25.24 2.12
CA GLU A 300 5.41 24.45 0.89
C GLU A 300 6.34 25.04 -0.18
N CYS A 301 6.44 26.37 -0.27
CA CYS A 301 7.42 27.03 -1.15
C CYS A 301 8.87 26.76 -0.73
N GLU A 302 9.18 26.81 0.57
CA GLU A 302 10.52 26.46 1.08
C GLU A 302 10.91 25.03 0.71
N ARG A 303 9.98 24.08 0.88
CA ARG A 303 10.22 22.66 0.51
C ARG A 303 10.35 22.48 -0.99
N MET A 304 9.55 23.20 -1.78
CA MET A 304 9.66 23.20 -3.23
C MET A 304 11.03 23.69 -3.68
N ASN A 305 11.53 24.80 -3.12
CA ASN A 305 12.87 25.32 -3.42
C ASN A 305 13.97 24.30 -3.10
N VAL A 306 13.89 23.59 -1.97
CA VAL A 306 14.87 22.54 -1.63
C VAL A 306 14.91 21.43 -2.69
N LEU A 307 13.75 21.04 -3.21
CA LEU A 307 13.65 20.02 -4.26
C LEU A 307 14.16 20.55 -5.61
N THR A 308 13.67 21.71 -6.06
CA THR A 308 14.02 22.26 -7.37
C THR A 308 15.49 22.69 -7.44
N ALA A 309 16.07 23.18 -6.36
CA ALA A 309 17.51 23.46 -6.27
C ALA A 309 18.36 22.19 -6.41
N GLU A 310 17.96 21.08 -5.79
CA GLU A 310 18.64 19.79 -5.94
C GLU A 310 18.57 19.29 -7.38
N ILE A 311 17.38 19.34 -7.99
CA ILE A 311 17.17 18.94 -9.39
C ILE A 311 18.08 19.78 -10.29
N ARG A 312 18.03 21.10 -10.18
CA ARG A 312 18.83 22.02 -10.98
C ARG A 312 20.33 21.74 -10.81
N ARG A 313 20.81 21.68 -9.57
CA ARG A 313 22.24 21.40 -9.28
C ARG A 313 22.69 20.09 -9.91
N SER A 314 21.96 19.00 -9.64
CA SER A 314 22.36 17.65 -10.08
C SER A 314 22.29 17.48 -11.60
N LEU A 315 21.30 18.07 -12.28
CA LEU A 315 21.22 18.07 -13.74
C LEU A 315 22.34 18.90 -14.38
N THR A 316 22.64 20.09 -13.85
CA THR A 316 23.75 20.93 -14.36
C THR A 316 25.11 20.27 -14.15
N GLU A 317 25.34 19.62 -12.99
CA GLU A 317 26.55 18.84 -12.75
C GLU A 317 26.69 17.68 -13.74
N LEU A 318 25.61 16.93 -14.01
CA LEU A 318 25.60 15.87 -15.01
C LEU A 318 25.87 16.41 -16.42
N GLU A 319 25.28 17.54 -16.81
CA GLU A 319 25.52 18.18 -18.10
C GLU A 319 27.01 18.50 -18.32
N LEU A 320 27.66 19.08 -17.32
CA LEU A 320 29.10 19.38 -17.35
C LEU A 320 29.95 18.09 -17.37
N GLY A 321 29.51 17.05 -16.69
CA GLY A 321 30.13 15.72 -16.73
C GLY A 321 30.09 15.10 -18.13
N LEU A 322 28.93 15.17 -18.80
CA LEU A 322 28.75 14.67 -20.17
C LEU A 322 29.56 15.46 -21.21
N LYS A 323 29.77 16.76 -20.98
CA LYS A 323 30.66 17.61 -21.81
C LYS A 323 32.15 17.36 -21.56
N GLY A 324 32.50 16.60 -20.52
CA GLY A 324 33.89 16.35 -20.10
C GLY A 324 34.53 17.52 -19.35
N GLU A 325 33.74 18.48 -18.89
CA GLU A 325 34.21 19.63 -18.10
C GLU A 325 34.33 19.28 -16.60
N LEU A 326 33.55 18.30 -16.13
CA LEU A 326 33.66 17.69 -14.80
C LEU A 326 33.99 16.21 -14.91
N THR A 327 34.74 15.69 -13.93
CA THR A 327 34.97 14.25 -13.80
C THR A 327 33.68 13.55 -13.40
N MET A 328 33.29 12.54 -14.16
CA MET A 328 32.11 11.73 -13.88
C MET A 328 32.20 11.06 -12.50
N THR A 329 31.20 11.29 -11.66
CA THR A 329 31.11 10.69 -10.32
C THR A 329 30.07 9.57 -10.31
N THR A 330 30.13 8.70 -9.29
CA THR A 330 29.13 7.63 -9.11
C THR A 330 27.71 8.18 -8.94
N ASP A 331 27.55 9.36 -8.33
CA ASP A 331 26.24 10.00 -8.20
C ASP A 331 25.70 10.47 -9.55
N MET A 332 26.56 10.99 -10.43
CA MET A 332 26.21 11.34 -11.81
C MET A 332 25.85 10.11 -12.63
N GLU A 333 26.57 9.01 -12.49
CA GLU A 333 26.26 7.74 -13.16
C GLU A 333 24.90 7.19 -12.70
N ASN A 334 24.63 7.23 -11.40
CA ASN A 334 23.35 6.82 -10.84
C ASN A 334 22.19 7.70 -11.33
N LEU A 335 22.41 9.01 -11.42
CA LEU A 335 21.46 9.97 -11.99
C LEU A 335 21.21 9.65 -13.46
N GLN A 336 22.25 9.55 -14.28
CA GLN A 336 22.16 9.20 -15.70
C GLN A 336 21.41 7.87 -15.90
N ASN A 337 21.67 6.89 -15.03
CA ASN A 337 20.98 5.60 -15.05
C ASN A 337 19.49 5.72 -14.75
N SER A 338 19.13 6.54 -13.75
CA SER A 338 17.73 6.78 -13.38
C SER A 338 16.98 7.51 -14.49
N LEU A 339 17.58 8.55 -15.07
CA LEU A 339 17.02 9.30 -16.20
C LEU A 339 16.76 8.40 -17.40
N PHE A 340 17.72 7.55 -17.75
CA PHE A 340 17.57 6.62 -18.88
C PHE A 340 16.48 5.56 -18.64
N LEU A 341 16.31 5.10 -17.40
CA LEU A 341 15.33 4.06 -17.05
C LEU A 341 13.94 4.64 -16.71
N ASP A 342 13.69 5.92 -16.99
CA ASP A 342 12.45 6.64 -16.65
C ASP A 342 12.09 6.54 -15.15
N MET A 343 13.11 6.57 -14.28
CA MET A 343 12.97 6.50 -12.82
C MET A 343 13.35 7.82 -12.16
N VAL A 344 12.62 8.18 -11.11
CA VAL A 344 12.95 9.35 -10.28
C VAL A 344 14.22 9.03 -9.45
N PRO A 345 15.30 9.81 -9.56
CA PRO A 345 16.54 9.62 -8.81
C PRO A 345 16.33 9.65 -7.29
N GLU A 346 17.04 8.80 -6.55
CA GLU A 346 16.90 8.67 -5.09
C GLU A 346 17.19 9.99 -4.34
N SER A 347 18.13 10.79 -4.83
CA SER A 347 18.46 12.11 -4.27
C SER A 347 17.25 13.06 -4.31
N TRP A 348 16.45 13.01 -5.37
CA TRP A 348 15.23 13.79 -5.52
C TRP A 348 14.11 13.18 -4.68
N VAL A 349 13.95 11.85 -4.69
CA VAL A 349 12.95 11.14 -3.89
C VAL A 349 13.04 11.54 -2.41
N LYS A 350 14.25 11.59 -1.84
CA LYS A 350 14.53 11.98 -0.44
C LYS A 350 14.03 13.38 -0.07
N ARG A 351 13.90 14.30 -1.04
CA ARG A 351 13.44 15.68 -0.86
C ARG A 351 12.01 15.89 -1.33
N SER A 352 11.46 14.93 -2.09
CA SER A 352 10.15 15.00 -2.72
C SER A 352 9.01 14.50 -1.82
N TYR A 353 7.80 14.57 -2.37
CA TYR A 353 6.63 13.86 -1.87
C TYR A 353 6.64 12.39 -2.35
N PRO A 354 6.08 11.44 -1.58
CA PRO A 354 5.97 10.05 -2.02
C PRO A 354 5.21 9.92 -3.33
N SER A 355 5.77 9.17 -4.29
CA SER A 355 5.19 8.96 -5.61
C SER A 355 5.58 7.56 -6.13
N THR A 356 4.72 6.98 -6.96
CA THR A 356 4.96 5.75 -7.73
C THR A 356 5.04 6.01 -9.24
N ALA A 357 4.95 7.28 -9.64
CA ALA A 357 4.98 7.72 -11.03
C ALA A 357 6.37 7.53 -11.66
N SER A 358 6.40 7.31 -12.97
CA SER A 358 7.64 7.34 -13.74
C SER A 358 8.20 8.75 -13.83
N LEU A 359 9.47 8.91 -14.21
CA LEU A 359 10.13 10.21 -14.22
C LEU A 359 9.37 11.26 -15.04
N GLY A 360 8.94 10.92 -16.26
CA GLY A 360 8.21 11.86 -17.12
C GLY A 360 6.88 12.32 -16.50
N SER A 361 6.10 11.37 -15.95
CA SER A 361 4.81 11.68 -15.30
C SER A 361 4.99 12.42 -13.96
N TRP A 362 6.03 12.08 -13.20
CA TRP A 362 6.39 12.76 -11.96
C TRP A 362 6.84 14.20 -12.20
N PHE A 363 7.63 14.45 -13.24
CA PHE A 363 8.09 15.81 -13.56
C PHE A 363 6.94 16.71 -14.02
N ALA A 364 6.00 16.19 -14.82
CA ALA A 364 4.79 16.92 -15.18
C ALA A 364 3.93 17.26 -13.95
N ASP A 365 3.79 16.33 -13.01
CA ASP A 365 3.11 16.53 -11.73
C ASP A 365 3.82 17.59 -10.85
N LEU A 366 5.16 17.57 -10.80
CA LEU A 366 5.96 18.59 -10.11
C LEU A 366 5.69 20.00 -10.67
N LEU A 367 5.70 20.17 -11.99
CA LEU A 367 5.43 21.45 -12.64
C LEU A 367 4.00 21.94 -12.35
N ALA A 368 3.01 21.04 -12.32
CA ALA A 368 1.64 21.38 -11.93
C ALA A 368 1.55 21.89 -10.48
N ARG A 369 2.31 21.28 -9.55
CA ARG A 369 2.37 21.73 -8.15
C ARG A 369 3.00 23.09 -7.99
N ILE A 370 4.09 23.34 -8.73
CA ILE A 370 4.73 24.66 -8.77
C ILE A 370 3.70 25.70 -9.23
N SER A 371 2.97 25.42 -10.32
CA SER A 371 1.98 26.35 -10.85
C SER A 371 0.84 26.66 -9.87
N GLU A 372 0.33 25.65 -9.15
CA GLU A 372 -0.70 25.83 -8.11
C GLU A 372 -0.17 26.64 -6.91
N LEU A 373 1.10 26.44 -6.50
CA LEU A 373 1.74 27.24 -5.45
C LEU A 373 2.02 28.69 -5.90
N GLU A 374 2.45 28.92 -7.13
CA GLU A 374 2.63 30.26 -7.71
C GLU A 374 1.30 31.02 -7.79
N ALA A 375 0.23 30.34 -8.19
CA ALA A 375 -1.11 30.91 -8.21
C ALA A 375 -1.56 31.32 -6.80
N TRP A 376 -1.32 30.47 -5.79
CA TRP A 376 -1.72 30.75 -4.42
C TRP A 376 -0.89 31.85 -3.76
N THR A 377 0.44 31.87 -3.98
CA THR A 377 1.34 32.85 -3.36
C THR A 377 1.28 34.25 -3.98
N ARG A 378 0.57 34.42 -5.10
CA ARG A 378 0.37 35.73 -5.75
C ARG A 378 -0.31 36.74 -4.83
N ASP A 379 -1.36 36.31 -4.13
CA ASP A 379 -2.16 37.16 -3.24
C ASP A 379 -2.43 36.51 -1.87
N PHE A 380 -1.95 35.28 -1.63
CA PHE A 380 -2.20 34.49 -0.42
C PHE A 380 -3.70 34.32 -0.09
N SER A 381 -4.58 34.50 -1.09
CA SER A 381 -6.00 34.24 -0.96
C SER A 381 -6.24 32.73 -1.07
N LEU A 382 -7.19 32.20 -0.30
CA LEU A 382 -7.50 30.78 -0.37
C LEU A 382 -8.07 30.47 -1.78
N PRO A 383 -7.49 29.51 -2.54
CA PRO A 383 -8.00 29.13 -3.85
C PRO A 383 -9.45 28.63 -3.79
N SER A 384 -10.19 28.75 -4.89
CA SER A 384 -11.58 28.28 -4.96
C SER A 384 -11.69 26.79 -4.67
N THR A 385 -10.71 26.01 -5.10
CA THR A 385 -10.53 24.61 -4.76
C THR A 385 -9.05 24.31 -4.53
N LEU A 386 -8.75 23.47 -3.54
CA LEU A 386 -7.40 23.02 -3.22
C LEU A 386 -7.14 21.63 -3.80
N TRP A 387 -6.02 21.48 -4.52
CA TRP A 387 -5.50 20.16 -4.86
C TRP A 387 -4.75 19.59 -3.66
N LEU A 388 -5.44 18.79 -2.83
CA LEU A 388 -4.83 18.26 -1.60
C LEU A 388 -3.61 17.37 -1.89
N GLY A 389 -3.64 16.64 -3.01
CA GLY A 389 -2.51 15.85 -3.47
C GLY A 389 -1.30 16.66 -3.88
N GLY A 390 -1.46 17.95 -4.19
CA GLY A 390 -0.40 18.86 -4.63
C GLY A 390 0.59 19.27 -3.53
N PHE A 391 0.23 19.13 -2.26
CA PHE A 391 1.09 19.48 -1.13
C PHE A 391 2.11 18.38 -0.80
N PHE A 392 3.32 18.80 -0.42
CA PHE A 392 4.28 17.92 0.25
C PHE A 392 3.74 17.45 1.60
N ASN A 393 3.09 18.35 2.37
CA ASN A 393 2.43 18.02 3.64
C ASN A 393 0.92 18.33 3.63
N PRO A 394 0.07 17.42 3.09
CA PRO A 394 -1.38 17.60 3.11
C PRO A 394 -1.99 17.70 4.53
N GLN A 395 -1.33 17.16 5.57
CA GLN A 395 -1.82 17.27 6.94
C GLN A 395 -1.74 18.71 7.46
N SER A 396 -0.74 19.49 7.01
CA SER A 396 -0.60 20.89 7.39
C SER A 396 -1.79 21.71 6.95
N ILE A 397 -2.28 21.53 5.71
CA ILE A 397 -3.44 22.27 5.21
C ILE A 397 -4.74 21.84 5.89
N LEU A 398 -4.91 20.55 6.17
CA LEU A 398 -6.05 20.04 6.94
C LEU A 398 -6.06 20.61 8.37
N THR A 399 -4.90 20.71 9.01
CA THR A 399 -4.73 21.33 10.32
C THR A 399 -4.99 22.84 10.26
N ALA A 400 -4.55 23.52 9.19
CA ALA A 400 -4.82 24.94 8.99
C ALA A 400 -6.33 25.24 8.90
N ILE A 401 -7.12 24.36 8.25
CA ILE A 401 -8.59 24.46 8.24
C ILE A 401 -9.16 24.41 9.67
N MET A 402 -8.65 23.50 10.51
CA MET A 402 -9.04 23.40 11.92
C MET A 402 -8.66 24.64 12.71
N GLN A 403 -7.42 25.12 12.56
CA GLN A 403 -6.91 26.29 13.26
C GLN A 403 -7.70 27.56 12.89
N THR A 404 -7.96 27.79 11.60
CA THR A 404 -8.72 28.95 11.15
C THR A 404 -10.13 28.94 11.72
N THR A 405 -10.81 27.78 11.65
CA THR A 405 -12.17 27.63 12.18
C THR A 405 -12.22 27.77 13.71
N ALA A 406 -11.26 27.19 14.42
CA ALA A 406 -11.16 27.28 15.87
C ALA A 406 -10.91 28.72 16.34
N ARG A 407 -10.00 29.45 15.69
CA ARG A 407 -9.73 30.87 15.99
C ARG A 407 -10.95 31.75 15.74
N LYS A 408 -11.62 31.58 14.59
CA LYS A 408 -12.82 32.35 14.22
C LYS A 408 -13.95 32.16 15.23
N ASN A 409 -14.17 30.93 15.69
CA ASN A 409 -15.25 30.60 16.62
C ASN A 409 -14.84 30.60 18.11
N LYS A 410 -13.57 30.88 18.41
CA LYS A 410 -12.98 30.79 19.77
C LYS A 410 -13.18 29.40 20.42
N TRP A 411 -13.00 28.34 19.64
CA TRP A 411 -13.10 26.95 20.12
C TRP A 411 -11.71 26.35 20.44
N PRO A 412 -11.62 25.41 21.39
CA PRO A 412 -10.39 24.66 21.66
C PRO A 412 -10.00 23.77 20.46
N LEU A 413 -8.78 23.91 19.96
CA LEU A 413 -8.29 23.17 18.78
C LEU A 413 -8.24 21.65 19.00
N ASP A 414 -7.92 21.22 20.22
CA ASP A 414 -7.83 19.82 20.66
C ASP A 414 -9.17 19.07 20.60
N LYS A 415 -10.29 19.81 20.58
CA LYS A 415 -11.65 19.26 20.49
C LYS A 415 -12.26 19.37 19.10
N MET A 416 -11.48 19.74 18.10
CA MET A 416 -11.94 19.87 16.72
C MET A 416 -11.68 18.58 15.94
N THR A 417 -12.57 18.28 15.00
CA THR A 417 -12.43 17.22 14.02
C THR A 417 -12.80 17.74 12.63
N LEU A 418 -12.36 17.04 11.59
CA LEU A 418 -12.76 17.34 10.22
C LEU A 418 -14.07 16.64 9.88
N HIS A 419 -14.96 17.41 9.26
CA HIS A 419 -16.20 16.93 8.66
C HIS A 419 -16.09 17.07 7.16
N CYS A 420 -16.40 15.99 6.46
CA CYS A 420 -16.24 15.86 5.02
C CYS A 420 -17.60 15.68 4.37
N ASP A 421 -17.98 16.64 3.53
CA ASP A 421 -19.21 16.62 2.74
C ASP A 421 -18.84 16.48 1.26
N VAL A 422 -18.97 15.28 0.70
CA VAL A 422 -18.72 15.06 -0.74
C VAL A 422 -19.81 15.74 -1.56
N THR A 423 -19.41 16.60 -2.49
CA THR A 423 -20.34 17.35 -3.34
C THR A 423 -20.74 16.57 -4.59
N LYS A 424 -21.56 17.17 -5.45
CA LYS A 424 -21.93 16.62 -6.77
C LYS A 424 -21.21 17.31 -7.94
N LYS A 425 -20.22 18.15 -7.63
CA LYS A 425 -19.62 19.13 -8.54
C LYS A 425 -18.16 18.79 -8.83
N SER A 426 -17.69 19.19 -10.00
CA SER A 426 -16.26 19.15 -10.37
C SER A 426 -15.56 20.45 -9.97
N ARG A 427 -14.24 20.54 -10.16
CA ARG A 427 -13.46 21.73 -9.74
C ARG A 427 -13.89 23.00 -10.46
N GLU A 428 -14.31 22.87 -11.73
CA GLU A 428 -14.66 23.99 -12.61
C GLU A 428 -15.96 24.71 -12.16
N ASP A 429 -16.80 24.02 -11.40
CA ASP A 429 -18.06 24.57 -10.88
C ASP A 429 -17.87 25.56 -9.70
N PHE A 430 -16.64 25.71 -9.19
CA PHE A 430 -16.34 26.53 -8.02
C PHE A 430 -15.54 27.78 -8.41
N ALA A 431 -16.23 28.92 -8.43
CA ALA A 431 -15.62 30.22 -8.75
C ALA A 431 -14.95 30.91 -7.54
N SER A 432 -15.28 30.51 -6.31
CA SER A 432 -14.75 31.16 -5.10
C SER A 432 -14.61 30.17 -3.94
N ALA A 433 -13.67 30.45 -3.05
CA ALA A 433 -13.48 29.69 -1.82
C ALA A 433 -14.72 29.77 -0.90
N PRO A 434 -14.96 28.76 -0.05
CA PRO A 434 -16.05 28.81 0.91
C PRO A 434 -15.76 29.80 2.04
N ARG A 435 -16.81 30.29 2.70
CA ARG A 435 -16.68 31.20 3.86
C ARG A 435 -16.01 30.56 5.08
N ASP A 436 -16.14 29.25 5.20
CA ASP A 436 -15.60 28.41 6.27
C ASP A 436 -15.20 27.06 5.67
N GLY A 437 -14.00 26.57 6.00
CA GLY A 437 -13.48 25.33 5.44
C GLY A 437 -12.74 25.52 4.11
N ALA A 438 -12.65 24.46 3.33
CA ALA A 438 -12.06 24.45 1.99
C ALA A 438 -12.74 23.40 1.10
N TYR A 439 -12.79 23.68 -0.21
CA TYR A 439 -13.15 22.68 -1.22
C TYR A 439 -11.87 21.97 -1.66
N VAL A 440 -11.86 20.64 -1.64
CA VAL A 440 -10.72 19.81 -2.00
C VAL A 440 -11.04 18.96 -3.21
N HIS A 441 -10.12 18.89 -4.17
CA HIS A 441 -10.21 18.04 -5.35
C HIS A 441 -8.98 17.14 -5.52
N GLY A 442 -9.03 16.26 -6.52
CA GLY A 442 -7.94 15.33 -6.83
C GLY A 442 -7.84 14.18 -5.82
N LEU A 443 -8.97 13.70 -5.32
CA LEU A 443 -9.04 12.48 -4.52
C LEU A 443 -9.52 11.34 -5.40
N PHE A 444 -8.98 10.15 -5.19
CA PHE A 444 -9.38 8.92 -5.87
C PHE A 444 -9.81 7.89 -4.84
N MET A 445 -10.76 7.02 -5.17
CA MET A 445 -11.19 5.95 -4.29
C MET A 445 -10.70 4.61 -4.81
N GLU A 446 -10.05 3.81 -3.98
CA GLU A 446 -9.62 2.44 -4.32
C GLU A 446 -10.53 1.43 -3.61
N GLY A 447 -10.87 0.32 -4.29
CA GLY A 447 -11.69 -0.76 -3.75
C GLY A 447 -13.21 -0.52 -3.78
N ALA A 448 -13.64 0.72 -4.00
CA ALA A 448 -15.04 1.12 -4.15
C ALA A 448 -15.16 2.34 -5.07
N ARG A 449 -16.37 2.87 -5.23
CA ARG A 449 -16.62 4.15 -5.90
C ARG A 449 -17.60 5.00 -5.11
N TRP A 450 -17.51 6.31 -5.27
CA TRP A 450 -18.53 7.23 -4.77
C TRP A 450 -19.62 7.44 -5.81
N ASP A 451 -20.88 7.16 -5.46
CA ASP A 451 -22.00 7.51 -6.31
C ASP A 451 -22.45 8.95 -6.03
N ALA A 452 -22.13 9.88 -6.93
CA ALA A 452 -22.52 11.29 -6.80
C ALA A 452 -24.05 11.52 -6.83
N GLN A 453 -24.83 10.60 -7.41
CA GLN A 453 -26.29 10.75 -7.46
C GLN A 453 -26.90 10.51 -6.08
N THR A 454 -26.58 9.35 -5.48
CA THR A 454 -27.10 8.93 -4.18
C THR A 454 -26.30 9.47 -2.99
N GLY A 455 -25.06 9.91 -3.20
CA GLY A 455 -24.20 10.50 -2.18
C GLY A 455 -23.68 9.49 -1.14
N VAL A 456 -23.38 8.27 -1.58
CA VAL A 456 -22.86 7.19 -0.72
C VAL A 456 -21.79 6.36 -1.44
N ILE A 457 -21.00 5.61 -0.67
CA ILE A 457 -20.10 4.59 -1.20
C ILE A 457 -20.91 3.46 -1.85
N THR A 458 -20.47 2.99 -3.00
CA THR A 458 -21.00 1.83 -3.72
C THR A 458 -19.86 0.97 -4.26
N ASP A 459 -20.15 -0.27 -4.65
CA ASP A 459 -19.13 -1.17 -5.21
C ASP A 459 -18.45 -0.57 -6.44
N ALA A 460 -17.17 -0.87 -6.65
CA ALA A 460 -16.45 -0.38 -7.83
C ALA A 460 -17.06 -0.94 -9.14
N ARG A 461 -16.76 -0.32 -10.28
CA ARG A 461 -17.06 -0.93 -11.59
C ARG A 461 -15.86 -1.74 -12.05
N LEU A 462 -16.10 -2.83 -12.76
CA LEU A 462 -15.01 -3.62 -13.34
C LEU A 462 -14.14 -2.74 -14.23
N LYS A 463 -12.81 -2.89 -14.09
CA LYS A 463 -11.76 -2.13 -14.80
C LYS A 463 -11.64 -0.65 -14.41
N GLU A 464 -12.44 -0.17 -13.47
CA GLU A 464 -12.31 1.16 -12.86
C GLU A 464 -11.61 1.01 -11.49
N LEU A 465 -10.27 0.99 -11.49
CA LEU A 465 -9.46 0.67 -10.31
C LEU A 465 -9.54 1.76 -9.23
N THR A 466 -9.41 3.01 -9.66
CA THR A 466 -9.26 4.19 -8.81
C THR A 466 -10.14 5.35 -9.32
N PRO A 467 -11.48 5.21 -9.30
CA PRO A 467 -12.41 6.27 -9.70
C PRO A 467 -12.12 7.59 -8.98
N ALA A 468 -12.19 8.70 -9.72
CA ALA A 468 -12.05 10.04 -9.17
C ALA A 468 -13.28 10.40 -8.30
N MET A 469 -13.01 11.05 -7.17
CA MET A 469 -14.04 11.60 -6.29
C MET A 469 -14.48 12.98 -6.80
N PRO A 470 -15.76 13.34 -6.61
CA PRO A 470 -16.19 14.73 -6.70
C PRO A 470 -15.44 15.62 -5.70
N VAL A 471 -15.55 16.94 -5.87
CA VAL A 471 -15.00 17.89 -4.91
C VAL A 471 -15.57 17.61 -3.52
N VAL A 472 -14.70 17.52 -2.52
CA VAL A 472 -15.06 17.29 -1.12
C VAL A 472 -14.98 18.61 -0.37
N PHE A 473 -16.08 19.01 0.26
CA PHE A 473 -16.08 20.15 1.16
C PHE A 473 -15.61 19.71 2.55
N ILE A 474 -14.47 20.26 2.97
CA ILE A 474 -13.86 19.97 4.26
C ILE A 474 -14.06 21.16 5.18
N ARG A 475 -14.67 20.94 6.33
CA ARG A 475 -14.81 21.95 7.39
C ARG A 475 -14.50 21.36 8.74
N ALA A 476 -14.04 22.17 9.67
CA ALA A 476 -13.82 21.72 11.04
C ALA A 476 -15.09 21.91 11.88
N ILE A 477 -15.41 20.92 12.71
CA ILE A 477 -16.51 20.97 13.68
C ILE A 477 -16.01 20.48 15.04
N PRO A 478 -16.67 20.85 16.16
CA PRO A 478 -16.44 20.21 17.45
C PRO A 478 -16.68 18.69 17.37
N ALA A 479 -15.80 17.90 17.96
CA ALA A 479 -15.81 16.42 17.87
C ALA A 479 -17.09 15.79 18.43
N ASP A 480 -17.68 16.40 19.46
CA ASP A 480 -18.96 16.00 20.07
C ASP A 480 -20.17 16.19 19.14
N LYS A 481 -20.03 17.00 18.07
CA LYS A 481 -21.07 17.22 17.06
C LYS A 481 -20.93 16.30 15.84
N GLN A 482 -19.92 15.44 15.79
CA GLN A 482 -19.71 14.53 14.67
C GLN A 482 -20.62 13.31 14.78
N ASP A 483 -21.62 13.20 13.90
CA ASP A 483 -22.42 11.97 13.77
C ASP A 483 -21.71 10.98 12.84
N THR A 484 -21.39 9.81 13.38
CA THR A 484 -20.71 8.71 12.67
C THR A 484 -21.67 7.57 12.28
N ARG A 485 -22.98 7.70 12.58
CA ARG A 485 -23.96 6.68 12.18
C ARG A 485 -24.11 6.63 10.67
N GLY A 486 -24.05 5.43 10.10
CA GLY A 486 -24.10 5.23 8.64
C GLY A 486 -22.87 5.80 7.91
N MET A 487 -21.74 5.94 8.61
CA MET A 487 -20.48 6.41 8.04
C MET A 487 -19.44 5.29 8.06
N TYR A 488 -18.63 5.24 7.02
CA TYR A 488 -17.40 4.47 6.96
C TYR A 488 -16.21 5.39 7.23
N PRO A 489 -15.43 5.16 8.30
CA PRO A 489 -14.18 5.88 8.52
C PRO A 489 -13.16 5.38 7.49
N CYS A 490 -13.03 6.13 6.40
CA CYS A 490 -12.19 5.81 5.25
C CYS A 490 -10.79 6.41 5.44
N PRO A 491 -9.72 5.61 5.42
CA PRO A 491 -8.37 6.14 5.47
C PRO A 491 -8.01 6.86 4.16
N LEU A 492 -7.28 7.97 4.27
CA LEU A 492 -6.72 8.74 3.17
C LEU A 492 -5.20 8.58 3.16
N TYR A 493 -4.64 8.20 2.02
CA TYR A 493 -3.21 8.02 1.82
C TYR A 493 -2.70 8.93 0.69
N LYS A 494 -1.40 9.25 0.71
CA LYS A 494 -0.78 10.00 -0.40
C LYS A 494 -0.74 9.14 -1.67
N THR A 495 -0.37 7.86 -1.55
CA THR A 495 -0.21 6.96 -2.68
C THR A 495 -0.79 5.57 -2.38
N ARG A 496 -0.81 4.71 -3.40
CA ARG A 496 -1.23 3.30 -3.30
C ARG A 496 -0.34 2.43 -2.40
N GLN A 497 0.83 2.93 -1.98
CA GLN A 497 1.68 2.24 -1.00
C GLN A 497 1.05 2.20 0.40
N ARG A 498 0.06 3.07 0.67
CA ARG A 498 -0.64 3.18 1.95
C ARG A 498 0.33 3.23 3.12
N GLY A 499 0.03 2.56 4.26
CA GLY A 499 0.90 2.45 5.44
C GLY A 499 1.63 3.75 5.80
N PRO A 500 2.93 3.89 5.45
CA PRO A 500 3.72 5.10 5.73
C PRO A 500 3.20 6.41 5.11
N THR A 501 2.29 6.33 4.14
CA THR A 501 1.72 7.49 3.43
C THR A 501 0.36 7.93 3.99
N TYR A 502 -0.05 7.43 5.16
CA TYR A 502 -1.30 7.83 5.80
C TYR A 502 -1.36 9.34 6.06
N VAL A 503 -2.51 9.96 5.75
CA VAL A 503 -2.75 11.40 5.89
C VAL A 503 -3.81 11.67 6.95
N TRP A 504 -5.03 11.16 6.75
CA TRP A 504 -6.18 11.45 7.63
C TRP A 504 -7.27 10.39 7.47
N THR A 505 -8.32 10.45 8.30
CA THR A 505 -9.53 9.61 8.15
C THR A 505 -10.73 10.47 7.79
N PHE A 506 -11.37 10.18 6.66
CA PHE A 506 -12.60 10.85 6.24
C PHE A 506 -13.80 9.95 6.47
N ASN A 507 -14.80 10.46 7.20
CA ASN A 507 -16.05 9.76 7.45
C ASN A 507 -16.97 9.92 6.23
N LEU A 508 -17.17 8.84 5.49
CA LEU A 508 -17.90 8.80 4.23
C LEU A 508 -19.23 8.07 4.40
N LYS A 509 -20.31 8.60 3.81
CA LYS A 509 -21.65 8.00 3.94
C LYS A 509 -21.72 6.63 3.26
N THR A 510 -22.36 5.68 3.92
CA THR A 510 -22.61 4.32 3.42
C THR A 510 -24.01 3.84 3.80
N LYS A 511 -24.62 3.02 2.93
CA LYS A 511 -25.82 2.24 3.26
C LYS A 511 -25.50 0.83 3.73
N GLU A 512 -24.34 0.32 3.34
CA GLU A 512 -23.81 -0.99 3.71
C GLU A 512 -23.14 -0.94 5.08
N ASN A 513 -23.04 -2.10 5.73
CA ASN A 513 -22.26 -2.26 6.95
C ASN A 513 -20.79 -1.84 6.68
N PRO A 514 -20.19 -0.95 7.50
CA PRO A 514 -18.79 -0.56 7.39
C PRO A 514 -17.79 -1.73 7.26
N SER A 515 -18.09 -2.91 7.84
CA SER A 515 -17.25 -4.11 7.70
C SER A 515 -16.97 -4.47 6.24
N LYS A 516 -17.97 -4.34 5.35
CA LYS A 516 -17.82 -4.62 3.91
C LYS A 516 -16.66 -3.82 3.30
N TRP A 517 -16.57 -2.53 3.64
CA TRP A 517 -15.57 -1.63 3.09
C TRP A 517 -14.19 -1.83 3.72
N VAL A 518 -14.14 -2.25 4.99
CA VAL A 518 -12.87 -2.69 5.62
C VAL A 518 -12.33 -3.91 4.89
N LEU A 519 -13.14 -4.95 4.70
CA LEU A 519 -12.72 -6.18 4.00
C LEU A 519 -12.36 -5.91 2.54
N ALA A 520 -13.09 -5.03 1.85
CA ALA A 520 -12.76 -4.63 0.48
C ALA A 520 -11.48 -3.76 0.37
N GLY A 521 -10.89 -3.38 1.51
CA GLY A 521 -9.69 -2.56 1.56
C GLY A 521 -9.93 -1.16 0.99
N VAL A 522 -11.09 -0.56 1.23
CA VAL A 522 -11.46 0.74 0.66
C VAL A 522 -10.60 1.85 1.26
N ALA A 523 -10.05 2.70 0.40
CA ALA A 523 -9.26 3.86 0.82
C ALA A 523 -9.44 5.03 -0.15
N LEU A 524 -9.15 6.24 0.34
CA LEU A 524 -8.93 7.41 -0.50
C LEU A 524 -7.44 7.57 -0.78
N LEU A 525 -7.12 8.02 -1.98
CA LEU A 525 -5.76 8.26 -2.46
C LEU A 525 -5.66 9.70 -2.98
N LEU A 526 -4.54 10.36 -2.70
CA LEU A 526 -4.23 11.67 -3.28
C LEU A 526 -3.57 11.56 -4.66
N GLN A 527 -2.91 10.44 -4.93
CA GLN A 527 -2.20 10.13 -6.16
C GLN A 527 -2.30 8.63 -6.45
N ILE A 528 -2.37 8.26 -7.73
CA ILE A 528 -2.50 6.87 -8.23
C ILE A 528 -1.14 6.32 -8.59
#